data_AF-A0A1J9Q599-F1
#
_entry.id   AF-A0A1J9Q599-F1
#
_cell.length_a   1.000
_cell.length_b   1.000
_cell.length_c   1.000
_cell.angle_alpha   90.00
_cell.angle_beta   90.00
_cell.angle_gamma   90.00
#
_symmetry.space_group_name_H-M   'P 1'
#
loop_
_entity.id
_entity.type
_entity.pdbx_description
1 polymer ?
#
loop_
_entity_poly.entity_id
_entity_poly.type
_entity_poly.pdbx_seq_one_letter_code
_entity_poly.pdbx_strand_id
1 'polypeptide(L)'
;MFARLINTIAPPSAPSALLVVGKFGATIHVLHLVPEDGAIERFSLTTPPSTTTFRRGGATELAREQIGVVTLHVGDGETTTSFLNDIETRARKLWDSSLSSSPSRSVGVIQLVQDVLQPAALDAIREKEGRDRSMNATQMYPVFVVRIARSRAGRILTEPTSFPQ
;
A
#
# COMPACT_ATOMS: atom_id res chain seq x y z
N MET A 1 14.34 19.53 -40.61
CA MET A 1 13.16 18.67 -40.44
C MET A 1 13.21 18.10 -39.03
N PHE A 2 12.36 18.58 -38.12
CA PHE A 2 12.31 18.10 -36.74
C PHE A 2 11.44 16.85 -36.69
N ALA A 3 12.05 15.69 -36.42
CA ALA A 3 11.31 14.46 -36.13
C ALA A 3 10.57 14.64 -34.80
N ARG A 4 9.24 14.67 -34.85
CA ARG A 4 8.38 14.61 -33.66
C ARG A 4 8.59 13.26 -33.00
N LEU A 5 9.26 13.25 -31.84
CA LEU A 5 9.22 12.14 -30.90
C LEU A 5 7.77 12.00 -30.41
N ILE A 6 7.04 11.04 -30.97
CA ILE A 6 5.79 10.56 -30.38
C ILE A 6 6.22 9.79 -29.14
N ASN A 7 6.13 10.44 -27.99
CA ASN A 7 6.19 9.77 -26.71
C ASN A 7 4.91 8.93 -26.62
N THR A 8 4.95 7.71 -27.13
CA THR A 8 3.87 6.73 -27.01
C THR A 8 3.77 6.40 -25.52
N ILE A 9 2.94 7.15 -24.80
CA ILE A 9 2.56 6.80 -23.43
C ILE A 9 1.76 5.52 -23.56
N ALA A 10 2.43 4.38 -23.45
CA ALA A 10 1.76 3.12 -23.25
C ALA A 10 0.81 3.29 -22.05
N PRO A 11 -0.43 2.77 -22.10
CA PRO A 11 -1.30 2.73 -20.93
C PRO A 11 -0.51 2.14 -19.75
N PRO A 12 -0.71 2.62 -18.51
CA PRO A 12 0.02 2.11 -17.37
C PRO A 12 -0.14 0.58 -17.30
N SER A 13 0.98 -0.12 -17.44
CA SER A 13 1.03 -1.52 -17.87
C SER A 13 1.26 -2.51 -16.73
N ALA A 14 1.39 -2.02 -15.49
CA ALA A 14 1.68 -2.84 -14.32
C ALA A 14 0.68 -2.56 -13.19
N PRO A 15 -0.47 -3.26 -13.15
CA PRO A 15 -1.44 -3.10 -12.07
C PRO A 15 -0.81 -3.53 -10.74
N SER A 16 -1.25 -2.91 -9.63
CA SER A 16 -0.88 -3.31 -8.27
C SER A 16 -1.92 -2.84 -7.25
N ALA A 17 -1.69 -3.14 -5.98
CA ALA A 17 -2.49 -2.68 -4.86
C ALA A 17 -1.61 -2.20 -3.70
N LEU A 18 -2.10 -1.20 -2.99
CA LEU A 18 -1.49 -0.62 -1.80
C LEU A 18 -2.40 -0.82 -0.61
N LEU A 19 -1.81 -1.04 0.56
CA LEU A 19 -2.50 -0.77 1.81
C LEU A 19 -2.12 0.65 2.28
N VAL A 20 -3.11 1.46 2.60
CA VAL A 20 -2.92 2.86 3.02
C VAL A 20 -3.58 3.08 4.37
N VAL A 21 -2.83 3.62 5.33
CA VAL A 21 -3.29 4.02 6.65
C VAL A 21 -3.27 5.54 6.75
N GLY A 22 -4.40 6.14 7.08
CA GLY A 22 -4.55 7.59 7.22
C GLY A 22 -5.37 8.24 6.10
N LYS A 23 -5.59 9.54 6.24
CA LYS A 23 -6.50 10.31 5.39
C LYS A 23 -5.75 11.00 4.24
N PHE A 24 -6.29 10.88 3.03
CA PHE A 24 -5.85 11.66 1.87
C PHE A 24 -6.07 13.16 2.12
N GLY A 25 -5.12 13.99 1.65
CA GLY A 25 -5.07 15.41 2.01
C GLY A 25 -4.37 15.68 3.36
N ALA A 26 -3.78 14.65 3.96
CA ALA A 26 -2.91 14.74 5.12
C ALA A 26 -1.69 13.83 4.93
N THR A 27 -1.10 13.36 6.03
CA THR A 27 -0.10 12.29 6.01
C THR A 27 -0.79 10.93 5.91
N ILE A 28 -0.38 10.15 4.90
CA ILE A 28 -0.74 8.74 4.75
C ILE A 28 0.51 7.88 4.90
N HIS A 29 0.33 6.67 5.41
CA HIS A 29 1.37 5.65 5.50
C HIS A 29 0.98 4.49 4.58
N VAL A 30 1.93 4.03 3.78
CA VAL A 30 1.69 3.10 2.68
C VAL A 30 2.54 1.86 2.87
N LEU A 31 1.92 0.70 2.66
CA LEU A 31 2.57 -0.58 2.46
C LEU A 31 2.22 -1.07 1.06
N HIS A 32 3.24 -1.41 0.28
CA HIS A 32 3.09 -1.99 -1.05
C HIS A 32 3.78 -3.36 -1.05
N LEU A 33 2.99 -4.41 -1.29
CA LEU A 33 3.50 -5.74 -1.61
C LEU A 33 3.61 -5.83 -3.13
N VAL A 34 4.85 -5.87 -3.62
CA VAL A 34 5.18 -5.83 -5.04
C VAL A 34 4.73 -7.16 -5.67
N PRO A 35 3.79 -7.14 -6.64
CA PRO A 35 3.23 -8.38 -7.20
C PRO A 35 4.25 -9.27 -7.90
N GLU A 36 5.34 -8.68 -8.41
CA GLU A 36 6.31 -9.39 -9.26
C GLU A 36 7.32 -10.26 -8.50
N ASP A 37 7.72 -9.83 -7.30
CA ASP A 37 8.79 -10.46 -6.54
C ASP A 37 8.42 -10.70 -5.06
N GLY A 38 7.24 -10.25 -4.62
CA GLY A 38 6.81 -10.33 -3.22
C GLY A 38 7.58 -9.39 -2.29
N ALA A 39 8.40 -8.48 -2.81
CA ALA A 39 9.08 -7.49 -2.00
C ALA A 39 8.07 -6.55 -1.35
N ILE A 40 8.32 -6.15 -0.11
CA ILE A 40 7.51 -5.14 0.57
C ILE A 40 8.29 -3.83 0.59
N GLU A 41 7.66 -2.75 0.15
CA GLU A 41 8.14 -1.40 0.38
C GLU A 41 7.14 -0.62 1.25
N ARG A 42 7.66 0.26 2.10
CA ARG A 42 6.88 1.12 2.98
C ARG A 42 7.35 2.55 2.87
N PHE A 43 6.40 3.48 2.90
CA PHE A 43 6.70 4.90 2.89
C PHE A 43 5.56 5.73 3.44
N SER A 44 5.86 6.98 3.76
CA SER A 44 4.85 7.96 4.17
C SER A 44 4.81 9.10 3.16
N LEU A 45 3.64 9.67 2.95
CA LEU A 45 3.45 10.80 2.05
C LEU A 45 2.53 11.82 2.72
N THR A 46 3.01 13.05 2.85
CA THR A 46 2.18 14.19 3.23
C THR A 46 1.72 14.90 1.96
N THR A 47 0.40 15.04 1.81
CA THR A 47 -0.23 15.67 0.65
C THR A 47 -0.99 16.93 1.05
N PRO A 48 -1.09 17.95 0.17
CA PRO A 48 -1.93 19.12 0.42
C PRO A 48 -3.40 18.73 0.67
N PRO A 49 -4.16 19.48 1.48
CA PRO A 49 -5.57 19.18 1.80
C PRO A 49 -6.50 18.99 0.61
N SER A 50 -6.17 19.59 -0.54
CA SER A 50 -6.92 19.44 -1.80
C SER A 50 -6.69 18.09 -2.50
N THR A 51 -5.75 17.28 -2.04
CA THR A 51 -5.39 16.01 -2.66
C THR A 51 -6.41 14.94 -2.31
N THR A 52 -7.18 14.50 -3.30
CA THR A 52 -8.22 13.48 -3.10
C THR A 52 -7.77 12.08 -3.53
N THR A 53 -6.82 11.96 -4.46
CA THR A 53 -6.37 10.70 -5.08
C THR A 53 -4.88 10.43 -4.91
N PHE A 54 -4.49 9.15 -4.88
CA PHE A 54 -3.09 8.74 -4.84
C PHE A 54 -2.38 8.95 -6.20
N ARG A 55 -1.23 9.63 -6.16
CA ARG A 55 -0.31 9.72 -7.30
C ARG A 55 1.14 9.87 -6.81
N ARG A 56 2.01 8.90 -7.13
CA ARG A 56 3.42 8.90 -6.70
C ARG A 56 4.26 7.99 -7.59
N GLY A 57 5.47 8.42 -7.97
CA GLY A 57 6.45 7.54 -8.65
C GLY A 57 5.95 6.91 -9.95
N GLY A 58 5.09 7.60 -10.70
CA GLY A 58 4.46 7.03 -11.91
C GLY A 58 3.30 6.07 -11.63
N ALA A 59 2.97 5.80 -10.37
CA ALA A 59 1.74 5.12 -9.96
C ALA A 59 0.57 6.10 -9.85
N THR A 60 -0.57 5.70 -10.40
CA THR A 60 -1.84 6.45 -10.34
C THR A 60 -2.93 5.57 -9.76
N GLU A 61 -3.78 6.14 -8.91
CA GLU A 61 -4.97 5.47 -8.38
C GLU A 61 -5.97 5.08 -9.48
N LEU A 62 -6.46 3.85 -9.40
CA LEU A 62 -7.58 3.34 -10.22
C LEU A 62 -8.87 3.26 -9.40
N ALA A 63 -8.79 2.72 -8.19
CA ALA A 63 -9.91 2.55 -7.29
C ALA A 63 -9.42 2.47 -5.85
N ARG A 64 -10.33 2.76 -4.91
CA ARG A 64 -10.05 2.70 -3.47
C ARG A 64 -11.25 2.16 -2.72
N GLU A 65 -10.95 1.33 -1.74
CA GLU A 65 -11.93 0.77 -0.82
C GLU A 65 -11.44 0.99 0.61
N GLN A 66 -12.30 1.52 1.48
CA GLN A 66 -12.02 1.56 2.91
C GLN A 66 -12.41 0.22 3.51
N ILE A 67 -11.44 -0.49 4.09
CA ILE A 67 -11.66 -1.83 4.65
C ILE A 67 -11.86 -1.82 6.17
N GLY A 68 -11.54 -0.70 6.83
CA GLY A 68 -11.77 -0.55 8.26
C GLY A 68 -11.19 0.74 8.82
N VAL A 69 -11.25 0.86 10.15
CA VAL A 69 -10.65 1.96 10.91
C VAL A 69 -9.89 1.34 12.07
N VAL A 70 -8.62 1.69 12.24
CA VAL A 70 -7.83 1.25 13.39
C VAL A 70 -7.79 2.35 14.44
N THR A 71 -7.98 1.99 15.71
CA THR A 71 -7.74 2.88 16.85
C THR A 71 -6.37 2.54 17.43
N LEU A 72 -5.46 3.50 17.39
CA LEU A 72 -4.12 3.39 17.98
C LEU A 72 -4.07 4.13 19.31
N HIS A 73 -3.54 3.48 20.33
CA HIS A 73 -3.28 4.08 21.64
C HIS A 73 -1.94 4.84 21.61
N VAL A 74 -1.94 6.00 20.93
CA VAL A 74 -0.73 6.80 20.73
C VAL A 74 -0.08 7.27 22.04
N GLY A 75 -0.87 7.45 23.10
CA GLY A 75 -0.37 7.75 24.44
C GLY A 75 0.36 6.58 25.12
N ASP A 76 0.14 5.35 24.63
CA ASP A 76 0.85 4.13 25.06
C ASP A 76 2.05 3.83 24.14
N GLY A 77 2.37 4.73 23.21
CA GLY A 77 3.48 4.57 22.26
C GLY A 77 3.13 3.81 20.98
N GLU A 78 1.85 3.47 20.74
CA GLU A 78 1.45 2.89 19.45
C GLU A 78 1.64 3.89 18.30
N THR A 79 2.12 3.40 17.16
CA THR A 79 2.33 4.23 15.97
C THR A 79 1.76 3.55 14.74
N THR A 80 1.52 4.34 13.69
CA THR A 80 1.15 3.80 12.37
C THR A 80 2.26 2.89 11.83
N THR A 81 3.52 3.14 12.16
CA THR A 81 4.66 2.28 11.80
C THR A 81 4.58 0.92 12.47
N SER A 82 4.30 0.85 13.79
CA SER A 82 4.17 -0.44 14.48
C SER A 82 2.96 -1.21 13.96
N PHE A 83 1.83 -0.54 13.71
CA PHE A 83 0.67 -1.16 13.09
C PHE A 83 0.97 -1.72 11.68
N LEU A 84 1.71 -0.99 10.85
CA LEU A 84 2.15 -1.48 9.54
C LEU A 84 3.14 -2.66 9.65
N ASN A 85 3.96 -2.74 10.70
CA ASN A 85 4.83 -3.91 10.93
C ASN A 85 4.00 -5.17 11.23
N ASP A 86 2.90 -5.04 11.99
CA ASP A 86 1.99 -6.15 12.29
C ASP A 86 1.34 -6.68 11.00
N ILE A 87 0.88 -5.75 10.14
CA ILE A 87 0.32 -6.09 8.83
C ILE A 87 1.37 -6.72 7.93
N GLU A 88 2.59 -6.14 7.85
CA GLU A 88 3.69 -6.67 7.04
C GLU A 88 3.98 -8.13 7.41
N THR A 89 4.04 -8.43 8.71
CA THR A 89 4.29 -9.78 9.23
C THR A 89 3.21 -10.76 8.76
N ARG A 90 1.92 -10.37 8.86
CA ARG A 90 0.79 -11.20 8.42
C ARG A 90 0.75 -11.37 6.91
N ALA A 91 0.98 -10.28 6.17
CA ALA A 91 0.99 -10.27 4.72
C ALA A 91 2.09 -11.18 4.16
N ARG A 92 3.30 -11.16 4.74
CA ARG A 92 4.38 -12.10 4.36
C ARG A 92 3.95 -13.54 4.55
N LYS A 93 3.39 -13.88 5.72
CA LYS A 93 2.94 -15.25 6.01
C LYS A 93 1.87 -15.72 5.02
N LEU A 94 0.91 -14.86 4.68
CA LEU A 94 -0.15 -15.18 3.71
C LEU A 94 0.41 -15.30 2.29
N TRP A 95 1.34 -14.43 1.91
CA TRP A 95 2.01 -14.48 0.62
C TRP A 95 2.78 -15.80 0.42
N ASP A 96 3.60 -16.20 1.40
CA ASP A 96 4.36 -17.44 1.35
C ASP A 96 3.45 -18.69 1.29
N SER A 97 2.31 -18.63 1.99
CA SER A 97 1.29 -19.67 1.94
C SER A 97 0.58 -19.75 0.58
N SER A 98 0.34 -18.60 -0.06
CA SER A 98 -0.29 -18.51 -1.40
C SER A 98 0.66 -18.99 -2.52
N LEU A 99 1.95 -18.69 -2.43
CA LEU A 99 2.97 -19.23 -3.35
C LEU A 99 3.10 -20.75 -3.27
N SER A 100 2.88 -21.32 -2.09
CA SER A 100 2.92 -22.78 -1.89
C SER A 100 1.76 -23.50 -2.59
N SER A 101 0.66 -22.80 -2.89
CA SER A 101 -0.55 -23.37 -3.50
C SER A 101 -0.70 -23.08 -5.00
N SER A 102 0.04 -22.11 -5.57
CA SER A 102 0.05 -21.84 -7.02
C SER A 102 1.49 -21.73 -7.58
N PRO A 103 1.93 -22.63 -8.49
CA PRO A 103 3.29 -22.58 -9.05
C PRO A 103 3.53 -21.42 -10.02
N SER A 104 2.48 -20.68 -10.41
CA SER A 104 2.60 -19.53 -11.30
C SER A 104 3.02 -18.30 -10.51
N ARG A 105 4.24 -17.83 -10.78
CA ARG A 105 4.93 -16.72 -10.09
C ARG A 105 4.22 -15.35 -10.16
N SER A 106 3.12 -15.23 -10.89
CA SER A 106 2.34 -14.00 -11.06
C SER A 106 0.99 -14.14 -10.36
N VAL A 107 0.90 -13.62 -9.14
CA VAL A 107 -0.39 -13.47 -8.45
C VAL A 107 -1.12 -12.29 -9.08
N GLY A 108 -2.33 -12.52 -9.59
CA GLY A 108 -3.15 -11.43 -10.10
C GLY A 108 -3.45 -10.43 -9.00
N VAL A 109 -3.50 -9.13 -9.31
CA VAL A 109 -3.75 -8.07 -8.30
C VAL A 109 -5.03 -8.31 -7.49
N ILE A 110 -6.04 -8.96 -8.08
CA ILE A 110 -7.26 -9.35 -7.38
C ILE A 110 -6.94 -10.36 -6.26
N GLN A 111 -6.19 -11.43 -6.55
CA GLN A 111 -5.78 -12.43 -5.56
C GLN A 111 -4.85 -11.81 -4.51
N LEU A 112 -3.91 -10.96 -4.91
CA LEU A 112 -3.04 -10.23 -3.97
C LEU A 112 -3.85 -9.44 -2.93
N VAL A 113 -4.93 -8.78 -3.37
CA VAL A 113 -5.81 -8.04 -2.46
C VAL A 113 -6.60 -9.00 -1.58
N GLN A 114 -7.28 -9.98 -2.17
CA GLN A 114 -8.25 -10.83 -1.49
C GLN A 114 -7.60 -11.85 -0.55
N ASP A 115 -6.46 -12.41 -0.92
CA ASP A 115 -5.83 -13.52 -0.20
C ASP A 115 -4.72 -13.04 0.75
N VAL A 116 -4.18 -11.83 0.54
CA VAL A 116 -3.01 -11.35 1.29
C VAL A 116 -3.28 -10.01 1.97
N LEU A 117 -3.45 -8.92 1.21
CA LEU A 117 -3.47 -7.58 1.79
C LEU A 117 -4.69 -7.34 2.69
N GLN A 118 -5.88 -7.71 2.22
CA GLN A 118 -7.12 -7.48 2.95
C GLN A 118 -7.21 -8.36 4.21
N PRO A 119 -6.94 -9.68 4.18
CA PRO A 119 -6.94 -10.50 5.39
C PRO A 119 -5.87 -10.04 6.40
N ALA A 120 -4.65 -9.73 5.96
CA ALA A 120 -3.59 -9.24 6.85
C ALA A 120 -4.00 -7.96 7.59
N ALA A 121 -4.60 -7.01 6.88
CA ALA A 121 -5.06 -5.76 7.46
C ALA A 121 -6.26 -5.95 8.39
N LEU A 122 -7.26 -6.73 7.98
CA LEU A 122 -8.45 -6.99 8.79
C LEU A 122 -8.11 -7.73 10.08
N ASP A 123 -7.21 -8.71 10.03
CA ASP A 123 -6.76 -9.42 11.22
C ASP A 123 -6.00 -8.50 12.18
N ALA A 124 -5.16 -7.61 11.66
CA ALA A 124 -4.47 -6.61 12.47
C ALA A 124 -5.46 -5.59 13.09
N ILE A 125 -6.49 -5.17 12.36
CA ILE A 125 -7.54 -4.28 12.88
C ILE A 125 -8.32 -4.97 14.01
N ARG A 126 -8.77 -6.21 13.80
CA ARG A 126 -9.53 -7.00 14.78
C ARG A 126 -8.76 -7.24 16.07
N GLU A 127 -7.46 -7.54 15.96
CA GLU A 127 -6.61 -7.67 17.15
C GLU A 127 -6.59 -6.36 17.96
N LYS A 128 -6.59 -5.21 17.27
CA LYS A 128 -6.59 -3.91 17.95
C LYS A 128 -7.95 -3.57 18.57
N GLU A 129 -9.06 -4.01 17.97
CA GLU A 129 -10.44 -3.85 18.46
C GLU A 129 -10.74 -4.68 19.70
N GLY A 130 -10.19 -5.89 19.80
CA GLY A 130 -10.44 -6.83 20.91
C GLY A 130 -9.74 -6.47 22.23
N ARG A 131 -9.12 -5.30 22.34
CA ARG A 131 -8.33 -4.88 23.50
C ARG A 131 -9.12 -3.97 24.42
N ASP A 132 -8.71 -3.96 25.68
CA ASP A 132 -9.20 -3.00 26.65
C ASP A 132 -8.89 -1.57 26.20
N ARG A 133 -9.82 -0.66 26.50
CA ARG A 133 -9.68 0.75 26.20
C ARG A 133 -8.51 1.34 26.99
N SER A 134 -7.59 2.02 26.30
CA SER A 134 -6.54 2.78 26.97
C SER A 134 -7.12 3.99 27.72
N MET A 135 -6.51 4.31 28.87
CA MET A 135 -6.77 5.56 29.60
C MET A 135 -6.03 6.75 28.99
N ASN A 136 -5.08 6.50 28.08
CA ASN A 136 -4.24 7.51 27.46
C ASN A 136 -4.80 7.96 26.10
N ALA A 137 -4.08 8.89 25.45
CA ALA A 137 -4.49 9.44 24.16
C ALA A 137 -4.63 8.34 23.09
N THR A 138 -5.70 8.45 22.30
CA THR A 138 -6.00 7.53 21.19
C THR A 138 -6.21 8.31 19.90
N GLN A 139 -5.93 7.66 18.77
CA GLN A 139 -6.17 8.23 17.45
C GLN A 139 -6.71 7.19 16.49
N MET A 140 -7.72 7.57 15.70
CA MET A 140 -8.36 6.70 14.72
C MET A 140 -7.80 6.98 13.34
N TYR A 141 -7.43 5.92 12.62
CA TYR A 141 -6.94 6.00 11.26
C TYR A 141 -7.75 5.11 10.32
N PRO A 142 -8.32 5.65 9.24
CA PRO A 142 -8.94 4.81 8.23
C PRO A 142 -7.86 3.98 7.52
N VAL A 143 -8.21 2.74 7.18
CA VAL A 143 -7.36 1.81 6.44
C VAL A 143 -8.02 1.50 5.11
N PHE A 144 -7.28 1.69 4.02
CA PHE A 144 -7.75 1.52 2.65
C PHE A 144 -6.93 0.49 1.91
N VAL A 145 -7.58 -0.23 0.99
CA VAL A 145 -6.92 -0.85 -0.16
C VAL A 145 -7.06 0.07 -1.36
N VAL A 146 -5.94 0.41 -1.99
CA VAL A 146 -5.90 1.29 -3.16
C VAL A 146 -5.34 0.50 -4.35
N ARG A 147 -6.17 0.27 -5.36
CA ARG A 147 -5.74 -0.30 -6.64
C ARG A 147 -5.07 0.79 -7.45
N ILE A 148 -3.91 0.49 -8.01
CA ILE A 148 -3.10 1.44 -8.76
C ILE A 148 -2.68 0.86 -10.11
N ALA A 149 -2.40 1.75 -11.05
CA ALA A 149 -1.68 1.42 -12.26
C ALA A 149 -0.29 2.07 -12.18
N ARG A 150 0.77 1.27 -12.29
CA ARG A 150 2.15 1.75 -12.33
C ARG A 150 2.61 1.89 -13.78
N SER A 151 3.54 2.81 -14.02
CA SER A 151 4.21 2.96 -15.32
C SER A 151 5.13 1.79 -15.67
N ARG A 152 5.65 1.07 -14.66
CA ARG A 152 6.49 -0.12 -14.79
C ARG A 152 6.29 -1.08 -13.61
N ALA A 153 6.63 -2.35 -13.83
CA ALA A 153 6.71 -3.36 -12.76
C ALA A 153 7.76 -3.00 -11.70
N GLY A 154 7.61 -3.55 -10.49
CA GLY A 154 8.51 -3.30 -9.37
C GLY A 154 8.08 -2.16 -8.43
N ARG A 155 9.04 -1.67 -7.64
CA ARG A 155 8.80 -0.66 -6.60
C ARG A 155 8.38 0.70 -7.17
N ILE A 156 7.51 1.39 -6.45
CA ILE A 156 7.08 2.77 -6.69
C ILE A 156 8.19 3.74 -6.30
N LEU A 157 8.88 3.46 -5.19
CA LEU A 157 10.08 4.19 -4.82
C LEU A 157 11.30 3.55 -5.47
N THR A 158 11.50 3.85 -6.75
CA THR A 158 12.83 3.67 -7.36
C THR A 158 13.71 4.86 -7.03
N GLU A 159 14.97 4.59 -6.67
CA GLU A 159 16.02 5.61 -6.63
C GLU A 159 16.07 6.36 -7.97
N PRO A 160 16.45 7.66 -7.98
CA PRO A 160 16.64 8.38 -9.22
C PRO A 160 17.74 7.65 -10.01
N THR A 161 17.38 7.00 -11.12
CA THR A 161 18.36 6.67 -12.16
C THR A 161 18.94 8.00 -12.60
N SER A 162 20.21 8.23 -12.24
CA SER A 162 21.00 9.38 -12.64
C SER A 162 20.79 9.66 -14.12
N PHE A 163 20.51 10.91 -14.46
CA PHE A 163 20.49 11.35 -15.85
C PHE A 163 21.87 11.10 -16.46
N PRO A 164 21.97 10.56 -17.69
CA PRO A 164 23.24 10.53 -18.39
C PRO A 164 23.72 11.97 -18.62
N GLN A 165 24.98 12.24 -18.30
CA GLN A 165 25.69 13.47 -18.68
C GLN A 165 25.94 13.53 -20.18
#